data_AF-D2DSI8-F1
#
_entry.id   AF-D2DSI8-F1
#
_cell.length_a   1.000
_cell.length_b   1.000
_cell.length_c   1.000
_cell.angle_alpha   90.00
_cell.angle_beta   90.00
_cell.angle_gamma   90.00
#
_symmetry.space_group_name_H-M   'P 1'
#
loop_
_entity.id
_entity.type
_entity.pdbx_description
1 polymer ?
#
loop_
_entity_poly.entity_id
_entity_poly.type
_entity_poly.pdbx_seq_one_letter_code
_entity_poly.pdbx_strand_id
1 'polypeptide(L)'
;YGKSFVYSIDRFLDPYIHRPSNAIDCLPVGEGLFSGSVCYFDIYNLNTTCSKDNDWGYETNSPCILLKLNKMFHWRPEPLLYLNELPEGLQQHINSLADSHGALRQNAWVWCESEEVGIEQLSPGLPISFFPYFNQEGYLAPFVFVRVLNLPVEQKVTVRCRAWASNIQHQRDNRLLGEAVIHFHLY
;
A
#
# COMPACT_ATOMS: atom_id res chain seq x y z
N TYR A 1 -22.06 -10.97 1.27
CA TYR A 1 -21.41 -9.77 0.73
C TYR A 1 -19.95 -10.11 0.40
N GLY A 2 -19.24 -9.34 -0.44
CA GLY A 2 -17.77 -9.45 -0.54
C GLY A 2 -17.14 -10.53 -1.45
N LYS A 3 -17.85 -11.61 -1.84
CA LYS A 3 -17.24 -12.74 -2.58
C LYS A 3 -16.42 -12.37 -3.82
N SER A 4 -16.89 -11.40 -4.62
CA SER A 4 -16.14 -10.91 -5.79
C SER A 4 -14.84 -10.19 -5.41
N PHE A 5 -14.83 -9.48 -4.27
CA PHE A 5 -13.65 -8.77 -3.78
C PHE A 5 -12.64 -9.74 -3.18
N VAL A 6 -13.10 -10.71 -2.38
CA VAL A 6 -12.28 -11.81 -1.87
C VAL A 6 -11.55 -12.51 -3.01
N TYR A 7 -12.30 -12.91 -4.04
CA TYR A 7 -11.72 -13.53 -5.23
C TYR A 7 -10.73 -12.63 -5.99
N SER A 8 -10.98 -11.32 -6.01
CA SER A 8 -10.07 -10.36 -6.67
C SER A 8 -8.76 -10.20 -5.92
N ILE A 9 -8.80 -10.19 -4.57
CA ILE A 9 -7.60 -10.14 -3.73
C ILE A 9 -6.81 -11.45 -3.87
N ASP A 10 -7.48 -12.60 -3.77
CA ASP A 10 -6.85 -13.91 -3.95
C ASP A 10 -6.11 -14.00 -5.29
N ARG A 11 -6.79 -13.64 -6.38
CA ARG A 11 -6.20 -13.64 -7.72
C ARG A 11 -5.02 -12.66 -7.84
N PHE A 12 -5.11 -11.51 -7.18
CA PHE A 12 -4.03 -10.53 -7.19
C PHE A 12 -2.78 -11.04 -6.47
N LEU A 13 -2.95 -11.76 -5.37
CA LEU A 13 -1.87 -12.27 -4.53
C LEU A 13 -1.24 -13.57 -5.03
N ASP A 14 -1.92 -14.32 -5.89
CA ASP A 14 -1.43 -15.60 -6.44
C ASP A 14 0.04 -15.55 -6.94
N PRO A 15 0.49 -14.52 -7.70
CA PRO A 15 1.88 -14.41 -8.13
C PRO A 15 2.88 -14.17 -6.99
N TYR A 16 2.43 -13.64 -5.85
CA TYR A 16 3.27 -13.30 -4.69
C TYR A 16 3.51 -14.50 -3.76
N ILE A 17 2.76 -15.59 -3.92
CA ILE A 17 2.91 -16.81 -3.11
C ILE A 17 4.27 -17.48 -3.34
N HIS A 18 4.80 -17.36 -4.56
CA HIS A 18 6.04 -18.00 -4.97
C HIS A 18 7.14 -16.95 -5.19
N ARG A 19 8.33 -17.21 -4.66
CA ARG A 19 9.52 -16.38 -4.91
C ARG A 19 9.99 -16.55 -6.37
N PRO A 20 10.02 -15.49 -7.19
CA PRO A 20 10.58 -15.58 -8.55
C PRO A 20 12.05 -16.00 -8.51
N SER A 21 12.52 -16.74 -9.52
CA SER A 21 13.90 -17.26 -9.55
C SER A 21 14.97 -16.16 -9.65
N ASN A 22 14.62 -15.01 -10.24
CA ASN A 22 15.47 -13.83 -10.33
C ASN A 22 15.24 -12.83 -9.16
N ALA A 23 14.50 -13.24 -8.11
CA ALA A 23 14.17 -12.35 -7.00
C ALA A 23 15.26 -12.30 -5.93
N ILE A 24 15.71 -11.09 -5.61
CA ILE A 24 16.70 -10.78 -4.60
C ILE A 24 16.07 -10.04 -3.43
N ASP A 25 16.70 -10.12 -2.27
CA ASP A 25 16.30 -9.37 -1.08
C ASP A 25 16.88 -7.96 -1.20
N CYS A 26 16.02 -6.98 -1.49
CA CYS A 26 16.44 -5.63 -1.81
C CYS A 26 16.84 -4.84 -0.56
N LEU A 27 18.05 -4.29 -0.58
CA LEU A 27 18.52 -3.41 0.48
C LEU A 27 17.92 -1.99 0.34
N PRO A 28 17.66 -1.30 1.46
CA PRO A 28 17.18 0.06 1.44
C PRO A 28 18.31 1.01 0.99
N VAL A 29 18.30 1.33 -0.30
CA VAL A 29 19.08 2.40 -0.97
C VAL A 29 20.58 2.09 -1.20
N GLY A 30 21.03 2.25 -2.45
CA GLY A 30 22.44 2.52 -2.76
C GLY A 30 23.05 1.70 -3.89
N GLU A 31 22.60 0.47 -4.08
CA GLU A 31 23.12 -0.39 -5.15
C GLU A 31 22.04 -0.62 -6.19
N GLY A 32 22.35 -0.28 -7.45
CA GLY A 32 21.45 -0.55 -8.57
C GLY A 32 21.10 -2.04 -8.58
N LEU A 33 19.84 -2.36 -8.85
CA LEU A 33 19.44 -3.75 -9.06
C LEU A 33 20.35 -4.37 -10.12
N PHE A 34 20.91 -5.54 -9.85
CA PHE A 34 21.61 -6.32 -10.86
C PHE A 34 20.71 -6.44 -12.10
N SER A 35 21.31 -6.30 -13.29
CA SER A 35 20.56 -6.36 -14.54
C SER A 35 19.73 -7.64 -14.61
N GLY A 36 18.40 -7.52 -14.71
CA GLY A 36 17.46 -8.64 -14.76
C GLY A 36 16.92 -9.15 -13.42
N SER A 37 17.40 -8.65 -12.28
CA SER A 37 16.90 -9.02 -10.95
C SER A 37 15.67 -8.19 -10.52
N VAL A 38 14.83 -8.79 -9.68
CA VAL A 38 13.64 -8.13 -9.09
C VAL A 38 13.68 -8.18 -7.57
N CYS A 39 13.05 -7.23 -6.90
CA CYS A 39 12.88 -7.30 -5.46
C CYS A 39 11.85 -8.35 -5.08
N TYR A 40 12.21 -9.23 -4.14
CA TYR A 40 11.26 -10.15 -3.52
C TYR A 40 10.37 -9.39 -2.52
N PHE A 41 9.06 -9.47 -2.70
CA PHE A 41 8.08 -8.93 -1.75
C PHE A 41 7.50 -10.07 -0.93
N ASP A 42 7.96 -10.21 0.32
CA ASP A 42 7.50 -11.28 1.20
C ASP A 42 6.16 -10.92 1.86
N ILE A 43 5.09 -11.50 1.34
CA ILE A 43 3.73 -11.27 1.85
C ILE A 43 3.49 -11.91 3.23
N TYR A 44 4.30 -12.89 3.64
CA TYR A 44 4.14 -13.57 4.93
C TYR A 44 4.72 -12.75 6.09
N ASN A 45 5.60 -11.79 5.79
CA ASN A 45 6.16 -10.85 6.76
C ASN A 45 5.31 -9.57 6.91
N LEU A 46 4.20 -9.46 6.19
CA LEU A 46 3.24 -8.38 6.42
C LEU A 46 2.60 -8.61 7.79
N ASN A 47 2.88 -7.72 8.74
CA ASN A 47 2.24 -7.74 10.05
C ASN A 47 0.80 -7.25 9.93
N THR A 48 -0.09 -8.11 9.43
CA THR A 48 -1.48 -7.78 9.11
C THR A 48 -2.45 -8.85 9.60
N THR A 49 -3.65 -8.41 9.98
CA THR A 49 -4.78 -9.31 10.29
C THR A 49 -5.58 -9.68 9.04
N CYS A 50 -5.25 -9.11 7.88
CA CYS A 50 -5.86 -9.43 6.59
C CYS A 50 -5.31 -10.75 6.06
N SER A 51 -6.14 -11.79 6.04
CA SER A 51 -5.72 -13.11 5.56
C SER A 51 -6.79 -13.76 4.68
N LYS A 52 -6.36 -14.76 3.91
CA LYS A 52 -7.29 -15.59 3.15
C LYS A 52 -8.23 -16.38 4.08
N ASP A 53 -7.73 -16.82 5.24
CA ASP A 53 -8.49 -17.64 6.19
C ASP A 53 -9.69 -16.91 6.82
N ASN A 54 -9.67 -15.57 6.84
CA ASN A 54 -10.79 -14.76 7.31
C ASN A 54 -11.54 -14.04 6.17
N ASP A 55 -11.39 -14.53 4.94
CA ASP A 55 -11.97 -13.93 3.73
C ASP A 55 -11.69 -12.42 3.65
N TRP A 56 -10.47 -12.03 4.00
CA TRP A 56 -10.01 -10.64 4.02
C TRP A 56 -10.91 -9.69 4.84
N GLY A 57 -11.55 -10.21 5.89
CA GLY A 57 -12.44 -9.44 6.79
C GLY A 57 -13.81 -9.09 6.20
N TYR A 58 -14.16 -9.57 5.00
CA TYR A 58 -15.44 -9.26 4.35
C TYR A 58 -16.63 -9.92 5.04
N GLU A 59 -16.44 -11.04 5.75
CA GLU A 59 -17.51 -11.69 6.52
C GLU A 59 -17.81 -10.97 7.84
N THR A 60 -16.83 -10.25 8.41
CA THR A 60 -16.96 -9.56 9.71
C THR A 60 -17.31 -8.08 9.55
N ASN A 61 -17.84 -7.66 8.40
CA ASN A 61 -18.11 -6.25 8.04
C ASN A 61 -16.90 -5.33 8.25
N SER A 62 -15.68 -5.86 8.24
CA SER A 62 -14.46 -5.07 8.45
C SER A 62 -13.44 -5.40 7.37
N PRO A 63 -13.74 -5.07 6.11
CA PRO A 63 -12.99 -5.56 4.96
C PRO A 63 -11.61 -4.93 4.87
N CYS A 64 -10.68 -5.74 4.40
CA CYS A 64 -9.36 -5.32 3.99
C CYS A 64 -9.37 -4.84 2.55
N ILE A 65 -8.69 -3.73 2.32
CA ILE A 65 -8.42 -3.15 1.00
C ILE A 65 -6.93 -3.26 0.75
N LEU A 66 -6.57 -3.83 -0.40
CA LEU A 66 -5.20 -3.86 -0.89
C LEU A 66 -4.95 -2.63 -1.76
N LEU A 67 -3.91 -1.87 -1.45
CA LEU A 67 -3.52 -0.66 -2.20
C LEU A 67 -2.10 -0.79 -2.73
N LYS A 68 -1.89 -0.44 -4.00
CA LYS A 68 -0.58 -0.38 -4.64
C LYS A 68 -0.47 0.87 -5.49
N LEU A 69 0.76 1.27 -5.77
CA LEU A 69 1.01 2.29 -6.80
C LEU A 69 0.90 1.67 -8.19
N ASN A 70 0.41 2.46 -9.14
CA ASN A 70 0.43 2.07 -10.55
C ASN A 70 1.88 1.94 -11.04
N LYS A 71 2.12 0.95 -11.91
CA LYS A 71 3.44 0.76 -12.54
C LYS A 71 3.71 1.89 -13.52
N MET A 72 4.58 2.82 -13.14
CA MET A 72 5.07 3.89 -14.01
C MET A 72 6.52 3.61 -14.40
N PHE A 73 6.77 3.52 -15.71
CA PHE A 73 8.08 3.18 -16.25
C PHE A 73 9.11 4.26 -15.90
N HIS A 74 10.29 3.85 -15.44
CA HIS A 74 11.38 4.74 -15.00
C HIS A 74 11.05 5.71 -13.86
N TRP A 75 9.88 5.59 -13.23
CA TRP A 75 9.50 6.45 -12.12
C TRP A 75 9.76 5.77 -10.78
N ARG A 76 10.24 6.56 -9.81
CA ARG A 76 10.49 6.14 -8.44
C ARG A 76 9.96 7.20 -7.48
N PRO A 77 9.31 6.80 -6.36
CA PRO A 77 8.96 7.75 -5.31
C PRO A 77 10.23 8.36 -4.71
N GLU A 78 10.25 9.68 -4.60
CA GLU A 78 11.34 10.39 -3.95
C GLU A 78 11.15 10.38 -2.42
N PRO A 79 12.21 10.05 -1.65
CA PRO A 79 12.16 10.04 -0.19
C PRO A 79 11.61 11.34 0.39
N LEU A 80 10.74 11.23 1.40
CA LEU A 80 10.33 12.38 2.21
C LEU A 80 11.48 12.82 3.11
N LEU A 81 11.63 14.15 3.26
CA LEU A 81 12.66 14.74 4.11
C LEU A 81 12.10 15.24 5.45
N TYR A 82 10.81 15.59 5.47
CA TYR A 82 10.13 16.22 6.59
C TYR A 82 8.71 15.65 6.77
N LEU A 83 8.19 15.72 8.00
CA LEU A 83 6.86 15.20 8.36
C LEU A 83 5.74 16.26 8.26
N ASN A 84 6.10 17.53 8.21
CA ASN A 84 5.18 18.67 8.37
C ASN A 84 4.05 18.73 7.31
N GLU A 85 4.27 18.13 6.15
CA GLU A 85 3.28 18.10 5.06
C GLU A 85 2.38 16.85 5.08
N LEU A 86 2.60 15.94 6.04
CA LEU A 86 1.85 14.69 6.16
C LEU A 86 0.63 14.84 7.07
N PRO A 87 -0.41 14.00 6.91
CA PRO A 87 -1.52 13.93 7.86
C PRO A 87 -1.04 13.62 9.27
N GLU A 88 -1.67 14.21 10.30
CA GLU A 88 -1.24 14.07 11.69
C GLU A 88 -1.11 12.60 12.13
N GLY A 89 -2.09 11.76 11.78
CA GLY A 89 -2.05 10.33 12.08
C GLY A 89 -0.86 9.61 11.45
N LEU A 90 -0.49 9.98 10.22
CA LEU A 90 0.71 9.44 9.56
C LEU A 90 1.99 9.91 10.25
N GLN A 91 2.06 11.18 10.66
CA GLN A 91 3.21 11.69 11.42
C GLN A 91 3.39 10.93 12.73
N GLN A 92 2.31 10.72 13.48
CA GLN A 92 2.31 9.96 14.73
C GLN A 92 2.75 8.51 14.50
N HIS A 93 2.24 7.85 13.45
CA HIS A 93 2.64 6.50 13.07
C HIS A 93 4.15 6.42 12.80
N ILE A 94 4.69 7.28 11.93
CA ILE A 94 6.11 7.27 11.59
C ILE A 94 6.98 7.54 12.83
N ASN A 95 6.58 8.47 13.69
CA ASN A 95 7.31 8.79 14.92
C ASN A 95 7.30 7.65 15.96
N SER A 96 6.33 6.74 15.89
CA SER A 96 6.26 5.56 16.75
C SER A 96 7.18 4.41 16.32
N LEU A 97 7.76 4.47 15.11
CA LEU A 97 8.66 3.45 14.60
C LEU A 97 10.03 3.56 15.26
N ALA A 98 10.71 2.41 15.43
CA ALA A 98 12.02 2.34 16.09
C ALA A 98 13.10 3.20 15.40
N ASP A 99 13.08 3.28 14.06
CA ASP A 99 13.91 4.18 13.25
C ASP A 99 13.00 5.03 12.36
N SER A 100 12.39 6.06 12.95
CA SER A 100 11.48 6.97 12.25
C SER A 100 12.15 7.70 11.08
N HIS A 101 13.41 8.13 11.24
CA HIS A 101 14.17 8.84 10.20
C HIS A 101 14.51 7.94 9.00
N GLY A 102 14.99 6.72 9.27
CA GLY A 102 15.25 5.73 8.22
C GLY A 102 13.96 5.31 7.52
N ALA A 103 12.93 4.96 8.27
CA ALA A 103 11.63 4.58 7.72
C ALA A 103 11.04 5.67 6.82
N LEU A 104 11.08 6.93 7.24
CA LEU A 104 10.59 8.08 6.47
C LEU A 104 11.21 8.16 5.08
N ARG A 105 12.53 7.92 4.98
CA ARG A 105 13.30 8.05 3.73
C ARG A 105 13.30 6.80 2.87
N GLN A 106 13.01 5.64 3.44
CA GLN A 106 13.07 4.36 2.74
C GLN A 106 11.71 3.94 2.18
N ASN A 107 10.62 4.62 2.55
CA ASN A 107 9.27 4.28 2.14
C ASN A 107 8.57 5.47 1.46
N ALA A 108 7.78 5.15 0.43
CA ALA A 108 6.61 5.96 0.11
C ALA A 108 5.49 5.54 1.07
N TRP A 109 4.63 6.46 1.47
CA TRP A 109 3.62 6.17 2.49
C TRP A 109 2.23 6.18 1.89
N VAL A 110 1.35 5.30 2.33
CA VAL A 110 -0.07 5.33 1.99
C VAL A 110 -0.85 5.53 3.28
N TRP A 111 -1.74 6.52 3.29
CA TRP A 111 -2.58 6.82 4.44
C TRP A 111 -4.02 6.98 4.00
N CYS A 112 -4.93 6.28 4.69
CA CYS A 112 -6.35 6.27 4.38
C CYS A 112 -7.19 6.86 5.51
N GLU A 113 -8.20 7.66 5.16
CA GLU A 113 -9.09 8.34 6.09
C GLU A 113 -10.54 8.21 5.63
N SER A 114 -11.46 8.20 6.59
CA SER A 114 -12.90 8.23 6.38
C SER A 114 -13.52 9.08 7.48
N GLU A 115 -14.57 9.82 7.15
CA GLU A 115 -15.33 10.62 8.12
C GLU A 115 -16.39 9.76 8.83
N GLU A 116 -16.74 8.62 8.24
CA GLU A 116 -17.87 7.79 8.64
C GLU A 116 -17.45 6.60 9.52
N VAL A 117 -16.23 6.07 9.33
CA VAL A 117 -15.77 4.85 10.00
C VAL A 117 -14.29 4.92 10.37
N GLY A 118 -13.88 4.11 11.35
CA GLY A 118 -12.48 3.93 11.70
C GLY A 118 -11.71 3.17 10.62
N ILE A 119 -10.47 3.59 10.37
CA ILE A 119 -9.54 2.92 9.44
C ILE A 119 -8.30 2.45 10.21
N GLU A 120 -8.02 1.16 10.14
CA GLU A 120 -6.81 0.56 10.65
C GLU A 120 -5.77 0.46 9.52
N GLN A 121 -4.58 1.02 9.75
CA GLN A 121 -3.49 1.06 8.78
C GLN A 121 -2.57 -0.16 8.99
N LEU A 122 -2.46 -1.04 8.00
CA LEU A 122 -1.74 -2.31 8.11
C LEU A 122 -0.51 -2.26 7.21
N SER A 123 0.61 -1.86 7.81
CA SER A 123 1.90 -1.62 7.13
C SER A 123 1.81 -0.53 6.04
N PRO A 124 1.61 0.75 6.40
CA PRO A 124 1.37 1.84 5.45
C PRO A 124 2.59 2.24 4.58
N GLY A 125 3.73 1.57 4.74
CA GLY A 125 4.96 1.85 4.00
C GLY A 125 5.12 0.97 2.75
N LEU A 126 5.39 1.61 1.62
CA LEU A 126 5.81 0.99 0.36
C LEU A 126 7.32 1.20 0.19
N PRO A 127 8.16 0.15 0.30
CA PRO A 127 9.60 0.32 0.25
C PRO A 127 10.04 0.85 -1.13
N ILE A 128 10.80 1.94 -1.12
CA ILE A 128 11.23 2.65 -2.32
C ILE A 128 12.20 1.79 -3.15
N SER A 129 12.86 0.80 -2.55
CA SER A 129 13.78 -0.13 -3.23
C SER A 129 13.12 -0.95 -4.34
N PHE A 130 11.80 -1.11 -4.34
CA PHE A 130 11.03 -1.76 -5.40
C PHE A 130 10.85 -0.89 -6.66
N PHE A 131 11.40 0.32 -6.66
CA PHE A 131 11.27 1.28 -7.75
C PHE A 131 12.66 1.73 -8.24
N PRO A 132 12.80 2.09 -9.52
CA PRO A 132 11.73 2.22 -10.52
C PRO A 132 11.35 0.90 -11.20
N TYR A 133 10.19 0.91 -11.86
CA TYR A 133 9.76 -0.18 -12.73
C TYR A 133 10.41 -0.04 -14.12
N PHE A 134 11.05 -1.10 -14.58
CA PHE A 134 11.73 -1.19 -15.89
C PHE A 134 11.12 -2.26 -16.81
N ASN A 135 9.88 -2.70 -16.55
CA ASN A 135 9.26 -3.80 -17.30
C ASN A 135 10.05 -5.10 -17.25
N GLN A 136 10.77 -5.30 -16.16
CA GLN A 136 11.54 -6.51 -15.91
C GLN A 136 10.61 -7.67 -15.55
N GLU A 137 10.89 -8.85 -16.11
CA GLU A 137 10.10 -10.06 -15.90
C GLU A 137 10.14 -10.50 -14.43
N GLY A 138 9.00 -10.97 -13.92
CA GLY A 138 8.86 -11.35 -12.51
C GLY A 138 8.68 -10.16 -11.56
N TYR A 139 8.60 -8.91 -12.05
CA TYR A 139 8.40 -7.76 -11.18
C TYR A 139 7.00 -7.74 -10.54
N LEU A 140 7.01 -7.78 -9.21
CA LEU A 140 5.85 -7.63 -8.35
C LEU A 140 5.95 -6.32 -7.57
N ALA A 141 4.92 -5.48 -7.68
CA ALA A 141 4.89 -4.19 -7.00
C ALA A 141 4.60 -4.39 -5.50
N PRO A 142 5.21 -3.64 -4.59
CA PRO A 142 4.82 -3.67 -3.19
C PRO A 142 3.40 -3.11 -3.05
N PHE A 143 2.71 -3.54 -2.00
CA PHE A 143 1.37 -3.09 -1.67
C PHE A 143 1.24 -2.95 -0.15
N VAL A 144 0.19 -2.25 0.27
CA VAL A 144 -0.21 -2.14 1.68
C VAL A 144 -1.63 -2.67 1.86
N PHE A 145 -1.98 -3.02 3.10
CA PHE A 145 -3.36 -3.25 3.48
C PHE A 145 -3.87 -2.08 4.33
N VAL A 146 -5.15 -1.80 4.19
CA VAL A 146 -5.91 -1.04 5.19
C VAL A 146 -7.18 -1.80 5.51
N ARG A 147 -7.62 -1.73 6.75
CA ARG A 147 -8.85 -2.37 7.19
C ARG A 147 -9.87 -1.32 7.58
N VAL A 148 -11.02 -1.38 6.91
CA VAL A 148 -12.16 -0.52 7.25
C VAL A 148 -12.90 -1.19 8.39
N LEU A 149 -13.17 -0.48 9.49
CA LEU A 149 -13.74 -1.07 10.68
C LEU A 149 -15.27 -0.91 10.71
N ASN A 150 -15.98 -1.99 11.00
CA ASN A 150 -17.42 -2.00 11.28
C ASN A 150 -18.26 -1.23 10.24
N LEU A 151 -18.14 -1.59 8.97
CA LEU A 151 -18.90 -0.97 7.89
C LEU A 151 -20.42 -1.02 8.18
N PRO A 152 -21.11 0.13 8.15
CA PRO A 152 -22.54 0.21 8.40
C PRO A 152 -23.38 -0.26 7.21
N VAL A 153 -24.59 -0.76 7.51
CA VAL A 153 -25.61 -1.13 6.52
C VAL A 153 -26.47 0.10 6.20
N GLU A 154 -26.97 0.21 4.97
CA GLU A 154 -27.82 1.32 4.49
C GLU A 154 -27.19 2.72 4.56
N GLN A 155 -25.87 2.79 4.75
CA GLN A 155 -25.11 4.03 4.77
C GLN A 155 -23.98 3.98 3.75
N LYS A 156 -23.82 5.07 3.00
CA LYS A 156 -22.66 5.27 2.13
C LYS A 156 -21.45 5.64 2.98
N VAL A 157 -20.35 4.92 2.80
CA VAL A 157 -19.04 5.23 3.41
C VAL A 157 -18.04 5.57 2.32
N THR A 158 -17.26 6.64 2.52
CA THR A 158 -16.18 7.04 1.62
C THR A 158 -14.83 6.91 2.31
N VAL A 159 -13.98 6.05 1.79
CA VAL A 159 -12.59 5.94 2.22
C VAL A 159 -11.70 6.62 1.18
N ARG A 160 -10.91 7.60 1.63
CA ARG A 160 -9.93 8.31 0.79
C ARG A 160 -8.52 7.91 1.21
N CYS A 161 -7.75 7.41 0.27
CA CYS A 161 -6.39 6.95 0.47
C CYS A 161 -5.44 7.79 -0.36
N ARG A 162 -4.38 8.31 0.26
CA ARG A 162 -3.34 9.10 -0.41
C ARG A 162 -1.97 8.50 -0.22
N ALA A 163 -1.21 8.46 -1.32
CA ALA A 163 0.19 8.13 -1.34
C ALA A 163 1.05 9.40 -1.17
N TRP A 164 2.15 9.29 -0.43
CA TRP A 164 3.04 10.40 -0.07
C TRP A 164 4.49 10.05 -0.38
N ALA A 165 5.10 10.91 -1.19
CA ALA A 165 6.51 10.96 -1.54
C ALA A 165 6.80 12.36 -2.08
N SER A 166 8.04 12.83 -2.04
CA SER A 166 8.37 14.23 -2.37
C SER A 166 7.97 14.64 -3.80
N ASN A 167 7.86 13.67 -4.72
CA ASN A 167 7.48 13.88 -6.12
C ASN A 167 6.03 13.42 -6.46
N ILE A 168 5.18 13.16 -5.46
CA ILE A 168 3.74 12.92 -5.66
C ILE A 168 2.97 14.21 -5.39
N GLN A 169 2.35 14.76 -6.44
CA GLN A 169 1.54 15.97 -6.36
C GLN A 169 0.06 15.58 -6.51
N HIS A 170 -0.72 15.59 -5.42
CA HIS A 170 -2.10 15.11 -5.43
C HIS A 170 -3.02 15.84 -6.41
N GLN A 171 -2.69 17.07 -6.79
CA GLN A 171 -3.43 17.82 -7.80
C GLN A 171 -2.47 18.39 -8.85
N ARG A 172 -2.46 17.75 -10.02
CA ARG A 172 -1.78 18.26 -11.21
C ARG A 172 -2.70 18.13 -12.41
N ASP A 173 -2.91 19.22 -13.14
CA ASP A 173 -3.71 19.27 -14.38
C ASP A 173 -5.11 18.64 -14.25
N ASN A 174 -5.84 18.95 -13.16
CA ASN A 174 -7.15 18.38 -12.81
C ASN A 174 -7.19 16.84 -12.66
N ARG A 175 -6.03 16.19 -12.49
CA ARG A 175 -5.93 14.76 -12.18
C ARG A 175 -5.49 14.56 -10.73
N LEU A 176 -6.15 13.62 -10.06
CA LEU A 176 -5.76 13.17 -8.73
C LEU A 176 -4.63 12.12 -8.88
N LEU A 177 -3.40 12.50 -8.56
CA LEU A 177 -2.26 11.58 -8.59
C LEU A 177 -2.01 11.01 -7.20
N GLY A 178 -1.78 9.70 -7.11
CA GLY A 178 -1.51 9.04 -5.84
C GLY A 178 -2.72 9.04 -4.89
N GLU A 179 -3.94 9.28 -5.38
CA GLU A 179 -5.17 9.19 -4.58
C GLU A 179 -6.04 8.03 -5.08
N ALA A 180 -6.66 7.31 -4.15
CA ALA A 180 -7.71 6.34 -4.40
C ALA A 180 -8.91 6.65 -3.52
N VAL A 181 -10.10 6.69 -4.13
CA VAL A 181 -11.37 6.90 -3.42
C VAL A 181 -12.23 5.66 -3.59
N ILE A 182 -12.65 5.09 -2.46
CA ILE A 182 -13.42 3.84 -2.42
C ILE A 182 -14.75 4.15 -1.75
N HIS A 183 -15.84 3.72 -2.38
CA HIS A 183 -17.18 3.86 -1.84
C HIS A 183 -17.73 2.49 -1.45
N PHE A 184 -18.18 2.39 -0.20
CA PHE A 184 -18.93 1.25 0.28
C PHE A 184 -20.40 1.62 0.40
N HIS A 185 -21.26 0.71 -0.07
CA HIS A 185 -22.70 0.81 0.11
C HIS A 185 -23.24 -0.60 0.34
N LEU A 186 -23.51 -0.91 1.60
CA LEU A 186 -24.12 -2.16 2.01
C LEU A 186 -25.65 -1.98 2.01
N TYR A 187 -26.34 -2.98 1.47
CA TYR A 187 -27.80 -3.07 1.48
C TYR A 187 -28.21 -4.24 2.37
#